data_AF-A0A6I9IK96-F1
#
_entry.id   AF-A0A6I9IK96-F1
#
_cell.length_a   1.000
_cell.length_b   1.000
_cell.length_c   1.000
_cell.angle_alpha   90.00
_cell.angle_beta   90.00
_cell.angle_gamma   90.00
#
_symmetry.space_group_name_H-M   'P 1'
#
loop_
_entity.id
_entity.type
_entity.pdbx_description
1 polymer ?
#
loop_
_entity_poly.entity_id
_entity_poly.type
_entity_poly.pdbx_seq_one_letter_code
_entity_poly.pdbx_strand_id
1 'polypeptide(L)'
;MEVVQPKDLEKYCGLAKRSHAELCRQKRIFNARNRIIGGDTEAWDAQVCDQKIKEATEKARQETFAAEMRQNDKIKCILENRERRDRKNLCKAINDFQQSFQKPESRREFDLSDPLALKKDLPARQSDFDARNTISGMQKFMGEDLNSHERKKFQQEQNREWSLQQQREWKIAQADQKCAEDLYMKTRLQFDETAKHLQTLESTTRKAVCAAVKEFNKSQALESVEKKIQEKKQEQEDNLAEISSLLRGDLLSENPQQAASSFGPHRVVPDRWKGMTQEQLEQIRLIQKQQVQEKLRLQEEERQRDMDWDQRRVQRARATLLLERQRQRQQRDLRRALDCSNLSLAKEQLLQRKYMKDVCTNQPTEDYFTQFNTSSR
;
A
#
# COMPACT_ATOMS: atom_id res chain seq x y z
N MET A 1 42.45 200.37 129.18
CA MET A 1 42.65 198.93 129.48
C MET A 1 41.75 198.16 128.52
N GLU A 2 42.29 197.83 127.35
CA GLU A 2 41.53 197.42 126.17
C GLU A 2 41.10 195.95 126.30
N VAL A 3 39.81 195.75 126.60
CA VAL A 3 39.18 194.44 126.82
C VAL A 3 38.90 193.79 125.46
N VAL A 4 39.75 192.84 125.09
CA VAL A 4 39.72 192.12 123.80
C VAL A 4 38.45 191.26 123.68
N GLN A 5 37.69 191.47 122.59
CA GLN A 5 36.45 190.73 122.31
C GLN A 5 36.72 189.34 121.68
N PRO A 6 35.82 188.35 121.84
CA PRO A 6 36.03 186.97 121.36
C PRO A 6 36.27 186.83 119.84
N LYS A 7 35.74 187.75 119.03
CA LYS A 7 36.03 187.82 117.57
C LYS A 7 37.50 188.09 117.27
N ASP A 8 38.21 188.78 118.16
CA ASP A 8 39.63 189.05 118.01
C ASP A 8 40.46 187.83 118.46
N LEU A 9 40.04 187.07 119.47
CA LEU A 9 40.67 185.80 119.84
C LEU A 9 40.56 184.72 118.75
N GLU A 10 39.43 184.62 118.06
CA GLU A 10 39.31 183.74 116.87
C GLU A 10 40.23 184.19 115.74
N LYS A 11 40.34 185.51 115.50
CA LYS A 11 41.31 186.05 114.54
C LYS A 11 42.74 185.75 114.96
N TYR A 12 43.10 185.88 116.24
CA TYR A 12 44.43 185.55 116.74
C TYR A 12 44.73 184.05 116.70
N CYS A 13 43.78 183.17 117.05
CA CYS A 13 43.93 181.71 116.93
C CYS A 13 44.00 181.27 115.46
N GLY A 14 43.20 181.89 114.58
CA GLY A 14 43.26 181.67 113.13
C GLY A 14 44.60 182.13 112.55
N LEU A 15 45.09 183.30 112.96
CA LEU A 15 46.41 183.83 112.60
C LEU A 15 47.54 182.96 113.17
N ALA A 16 47.44 182.46 114.40
CA ALA A 16 48.42 181.57 115.02
C ALA A 16 48.43 180.19 114.37
N LYS A 17 47.26 179.60 114.04
CA LYS A 17 47.16 178.37 113.26
C LYS A 17 47.74 178.57 111.86
N ARG A 18 47.45 179.71 111.21
CA ARG A 18 48.03 180.06 109.91
C ARG A 18 49.54 180.24 110.00
N SER A 19 50.03 180.94 111.02
CA SER A 19 51.46 181.17 111.25
C SER A 19 52.19 179.87 111.60
N HIS A 20 51.58 178.99 112.40
CA HIS A 20 52.15 177.68 112.71
C HIS A 20 52.12 176.73 111.51
N ALA A 21 51.02 176.71 110.74
CA ALA A 21 50.94 175.98 109.49
C ALA A 21 51.94 176.54 108.45
N GLU A 22 52.11 177.86 108.37
CA GLU A 22 53.14 178.55 107.60
C GLU A 22 54.53 178.09 108.04
N LEU A 23 54.84 178.08 109.34
CA LEU A 23 56.13 177.60 109.86
C LEU A 23 56.36 176.10 109.56
N CYS A 24 55.36 175.25 109.73
CA CYS A 24 55.43 173.83 109.40
C CYS A 24 55.53 173.58 107.88
N ARG A 25 54.97 174.49 107.07
CA ARG A 25 55.08 174.48 105.61
C ARG A 25 56.44 175.01 105.18
N GLN A 26 56.93 176.09 105.76
CA GLN A 26 58.25 176.66 105.54
C GLN A 26 59.34 175.65 105.87
N LYS A 27 59.24 174.94 107.01
CA LYS A 27 60.13 173.82 107.35
C LYS A 27 60.17 172.71 106.27
N ARG A 28 59.08 172.51 105.51
CA ARG A 28 59.01 171.57 104.39
C ARG A 28 59.51 172.17 103.07
N ILE A 29 59.21 173.44 102.80
CA ILE A 29 59.56 174.14 101.53
C ILE A 29 61.05 174.54 101.49
N PHE A 30 61.60 175.06 102.60
CA PHE A 30 62.99 175.50 102.67
C PHE A 30 63.97 174.34 102.87
N ASN A 31 63.51 173.18 103.35
CA ASN A 31 64.32 171.98 103.36
C ASN A 31 64.31 171.35 101.97
N ALA A 32 65.32 171.69 101.16
CA ALA A 32 65.46 171.22 99.79
C ALA A 32 65.34 169.69 99.66
N ARG A 33 65.81 168.93 100.66
CA ARG A 33 65.75 167.46 100.66
C ARG A 33 64.33 166.93 100.80
N ASN A 34 63.52 167.49 101.71
CA ASN A 34 62.11 167.10 101.86
C ASN A 34 61.24 167.56 100.68
N ARG A 35 61.67 168.61 99.95
CA ARG A 35 60.98 169.08 98.75
C ARG A 35 61.21 168.19 97.53
N ILE A 36 62.40 167.58 97.45
CA ILE A 36 62.78 166.69 96.35
C ILE A 36 62.42 165.23 96.67
N ILE A 37 62.59 164.80 97.92
CA ILE A 37 62.42 163.41 98.39
C ILE A 37 61.76 163.38 99.77
N GLY A 38 60.58 163.99 99.90
CA GLY A 38 59.78 163.95 101.12
C GLY A 38 58.71 162.88 101.06
N GLY A 39 58.65 162.02 102.07
CA GLY A 39 57.61 161.00 102.21
C GLY A 39 57.57 160.43 103.62
N ASP A 40 56.42 159.89 103.99
CA ASP A 40 56.17 159.29 105.30
C ASP A 40 56.55 157.81 105.26
N THR A 41 57.75 157.49 105.74
CA THR A 41 58.30 156.12 105.70
C THR A 41 57.48 155.17 106.55
N GLU A 42 56.92 155.62 107.67
CA GLU A 42 56.12 154.77 108.56
C GLU A 42 54.78 154.39 107.91
N ALA A 43 54.15 155.33 107.20
CA ALA A 43 52.93 155.05 106.44
C ALA A 43 53.18 154.11 105.24
N TRP A 44 54.31 154.25 104.56
CA TRP A 44 54.70 153.31 103.50
C TRP A 44 55.00 151.92 104.04
N ASP A 45 55.68 151.81 105.18
CA ASP A 45 55.94 150.52 105.83
C ASP A 45 54.64 149.83 106.26
N ALA A 46 53.67 150.59 106.78
CA ALA A 46 52.34 150.06 107.09
C ALA A 46 51.58 149.59 105.83
N GLN A 47 51.61 150.36 104.74
CA GLN A 47 51.00 149.98 103.46
C GLN A 47 51.64 148.71 102.87
N VAL A 48 52.97 148.59 102.96
CA VAL A 48 53.71 147.39 102.53
C VAL A 48 53.34 146.19 103.42
N CYS A 49 53.19 146.38 104.73
CA CYS A 49 52.72 145.33 105.64
C CYS A 49 51.30 144.87 105.29
N ASP A 50 50.36 145.79 105.09
CA ASP A 50 48.98 145.44 104.71
C ASP A 50 48.92 144.74 103.35
N GLN A 51 49.72 145.18 102.38
CA GLN A 51 49.81 144.54 101.07
C GLN A 51 50.38 143.12 101.20
N LYS A 52 51.44 142.92 101.99
CA LYS A 52 51.99 141.59 102.28
C LYS A 52 50.97 140.68 102.98
N ILE A 53 50.17 141.21 103.90
CA ILE A 53 49.10 140.45 104.55
C ILE A 53 48.03 140.04 103.52
N LYS A 54 47.58 140.96 102.67
CA LYS A 54 46.62 140.66 101.59
C LYS A 54 47.16 139.58 100.66
N GLU A 55 48.37 139.75 100.15
CA GLU A 55 49.04 138.77 99.29
C GLU A 55 49.17 137.40 99.98
N ALA A 56 49.53 137.36 101.27
CA ALA A 56 49.60 136.12 102.03
C ALA A 56 48.22 135.45 102.20
N THR A 57 47.16 136.22 102.47
CA THR A 57 45.79 135.68 102.59
C THR A 57 45.24 135.17 101.27
N GLU A 58 45.49 135.87 100.16
CA GLU A 58 45.12 135.43 98.82
C GLU A 58 45.89 134.18 98.42
N LYS A 59 47.19 134.14 98.71
CA LYS A 59 48.03 132.96 98.48
C LYS A 59 47.54 131.76 99.29
N ALA A 60 47.24 131.94 100.57
CA ALA A 60 46.68 130.88 101.41
C ALA A 60 45.32 130.37 100.86
N ARG A 61 44.45 131.27 100.39
CA ARG A 61 43.17 130.91 99.75
C ARG A 61 43.36 130.16 98.43
N GLN A 62 44.31 130.58 97.60
CA GLN A 62 44.66 129.88 96.36
C GLN A 62 45.25 128.50 96.67
N GLU A 63 46.07 128.37 97.70
CA GLU A 63 46.63 127.09 98.16
C GLU A 63 45.55 126.13 98.68
N THR A 64 44.52 126.63 99.40
CA THR A 64 43.38 125.79 99.82
C THR A 64 42.57 125.31 98.62
N PHE A 65 42.26 126.18 97.66
CA PHE A 65 41.56 125.76 96.43
C PHE A 65 42.39 124.79 95.60
N ALA A 66 43.70 125.00 95.48
CA ALA A 66 44.60 124.07 94.81
C ALA A 66 44.68 122.71 95.53
N ALA A 67 44.57 122.67 96.87
CA ALA A 67 44.48 121.44 97.63
C ALA A 67 43.15 120.70 97.37
N GLU A 68 42.01 121.41 97.36
CA GLU A 68 40.70 120.85 97.04
C GLU A 68 40.65 120.31 95.60
N MET A 69 41.17 121.03 94.62
CA MET A 69 41.28 120.58 93.24
C MET A 69 42.09 119.27 93.13
N ARG A 70 43.23 119.18 93.82
CA ARG A 70 44.03 117.95 93.89
C ARG A 70 43.25 116.79 94.52
N GLN A 71 42.44 117.04 95.54
CA GLN A 71 41.58 116.01 96.13
C GLN A 71 40.48 115.56 95.16
N ASN A 72 39.81 116.50 94.49
CA ASN A 72 38.76 116.20 93.51
C ASN A 72 39.31 115.43 92.31
N ASP A 73 40.49 115.78 91.80
CA ASP A 73 41.16 115.02 90.73
C ASP A 73 41.48 113.59 91.17
N LYS A 74 41.95 113.42 92.41
CA LYS A 74 42.19 112.08 92.98
C LYS A 74 40.90 111.28 93.08
N ILE A 75 39.80 111.88 93.54
CA ILE A 75 38.49 111.23 93.62
C ILE A 75 38.01 110.82 92.23
N LYS A 76 38.12 111.72 91.24
CA LYS A 76 37.74 111.46 89.85
C LYS A 76 38.51 110.26 89.26
N CYS A 77 39.83 110.22 89.46
CA CYS A 77 40.66 109.08 89.04
C CYS A 77 40.23 107.76 89.69
N ILE A 78 39.87 107.78 90.99
CA ILE A 78 39.39 106.58 91.70
C ILE A 78 38.04 106.11 91.12
N LEU A 79 37.10 107.02 90.88
CA LEU A 79 35.79 106.71 90.31
C LEU A 79 35.92 106.16 88.90
N GLU A 80 36.72 106.78 88.04
CA GLU A 80 36.99 106.31 86.68
C GLU A 80 37.61 104.90 86.69
N ASN A 81 38.55 104.63 87.61
CA ASN A 81 39.12 103.30 87.76
C ASN A 81 38.13 102.26 88.31
N ARG A 82 37.10 102.67 89.07
CA ARG A 82 36.00 101.78 89.47
C ARG A 82 35.12 101.47 88.27
N GLU A 83 34.67 102.48 87.55
CA GLU A 83 33.84 102.33 86.34
C GLU A 83 34.53 101.45 85.29
N ARG A 84 35.82 101.66 85.02
CA ARG A 84 36.61 100.82 84.11
C ARG A 84 36.66 99.36 84.56
N ARG A 85 36.79 99.10 85.87
CA ARG A 85 36.78 97.74 86.43
C ARG A 85 35.39 97.11 86.30
N ASP A 86 34.33 97.84 86.61
CA ASP A 86 32.96 97.36 86.52
C ASP A 86 32.60 97.04 85.06
N ARG A 87 32.97 97.90 84.12
CA ARG A 87 32.81 97.67 82.68
C ARG A 87 33.58 96.42 82.22
N LYS A 88 34.82 96.24 82.68
CA LYS A 88 35.62 95.05 82.38
C LYS A 88 34.96 93.77 82.93
N ASN A 89 34.46 93.82 84.17
CA ASN A 89 33.79 92.71 84.83
C ASN A 89 32.49 92.35 84.11
N LEU A 90 31.71 93.35 83.70
CA LEU A 90 30.47 93.15 82.94
C LEU A 90 30.76 92.52 81.57
N CYS A 91 31.73 93.04 80.82
CA CYS A 91 32.13 92.45 79.54
C CYS A 91 32.62 91.01 79.72
N LYS A 92 33.36 90.73 80.79
CA LYS A 92 33.79 89.36 81.11
C LYS A 92 32.59 88.46 81.39
N ALA A 93 31.65 88.88 82.24
CA ALA A 93 30.46 88.10 82.56
C ALA A 93 29.58 87.82 81.33
N ILE A 94 29.43 88.81 80.42
CA ILE A 94 28.71 88.64 79.15
C ILE A 94 29.42 87.60 78.28
N ASN A 95 30.74 87.71 78.12
CA ASN A 95 31.51 86.74 77.33
C ASN A 95 31.44 85.33 77.94
N ASP A 96 31.57 85.20 79.25
CA ASP A 96 31.47 83.92 79.97
C ASP A 96 30.08 83.30 79.76
N PHE A 97 29.01 84.11 79.82
CA PHE A 97 27.64 83.68 79.55
C PHE A 97 27.46 83.23 78.09
N GLN A 98 27.95 84.01 77.13
CA GLN A 98 27.89 83.67 75.70
C GLN A 98 28.65 82.37 75.41
N GLN A 99 29.86 82.20 75.96
CA GLN A 99 30.66 81.00 75.79
C GLN A 99 30.01 79.76 76.44
N SER A 100 29.32 79.93 77.56
CA SER A 100 28.72 78.82 78.30
C SER A 100 27.38 78.39 77.72
N PHE A 101 26.53 79.34 77.36
CA PHE A 101 25.11 79.08 77.06
C PHE A 101 24.69 79.41 75.63
N GLN A 102 25.50 80.14 74.86
CA GLN A 102 25.18 80.52 73.48
C GLN A 102 26.09 79.85 72.45
N LYS A 103 26.58 78.64 72.76
CA LYS A 103 27.35 77.84 71.81
C LYS A 103 26.48 77.49 70.59
N PRO A 104 27.05 77.44 69.38
CA PRO A 104 26.30 76.98 68.20
C PRO A 104 25.71 75.58 68.39
N GLU A 105 26.43 74.70 69.08
CA GLU A 105 26.05 73.32 69.37
C GLU A 105 24.79 73.20 70.24
N SER A 106 24.51 74.19 71.09
CA SER A 106 23.34 74.19 71.99
C SER A 106 22.08 74.78 71.33
N ARG A 107 22.12 75.10 70.03
CA ARG A 107 20.95 75.57 69.28
C ARG A 107 20.00 74.41 69.02
N ARG A 108 18.70 74.70 69.01
CA ARG A 108 17.65 73.71 68.74
C ARG A 108 17.78 73.04 67.36
N GLU A 109 18.26 73.80 66.38
CA GLU A 109 18.42 73.41 64.97
C GLU A 109 19.88 73.04 64.62
N PHE A 110 20.72 72.80 65.63
CA PHE A 110 22.12 72.45 65.38
C PHE A 110 22.25 71.11 64.65
N ASP A 111 21.33 70.16 64.89
CA ASP A 111 21.23 68.90 64.16
C ASP A 111 21.16 69.09 62.64
N LEU A 112 20.44 70.12 62.17
CA LEU A 112 20.35 70.48 60.74
C LEU A 112 21.61 71.21 60.22
N SER A 113 22.31 71.92 61.09
CA SER A 113 23.46 72.76 60.74
C SER A 113 24.81 72.12 61.05
N ASP A 114 24.81 70.90 61.61
CA ASP A 114 26.02 70.21 62.05
C ASP A 114 26.86 69.82 60.81
N PRO A 115 28.10 70.32 60.68
CA PRO A 115 28.97 69.97 59.55
C PRO A 115 29.31 68.47 59.49
N LEU A 116 29.09 67.72 60.58
CA LEU A 116 29.32 66.28 60.67
C LEU A 116 28.04 65.45 60.55
N ALA A 117 26.88 66.05 60.29
CA ALA A 117 25.59 65.35 60.21
C ALA A 117 25.65 64.11 59.30
N LEU A 118 26.16 64.26 58.08
CA LEU A 118 26.28 63.16 57.10
C LEU A 118 27.19 62.00 57.56
N LYS A 119 28.12 62.24 58.49
CA LYS A 119 28.98 61.18 59.04
C LYS A 119 28.34 60.46 60.23
N LYS A 120 27.46 61.14 60.96
CA LYS A 120 26.71 60.59 62.09
C LYS A 120 25.48 59.80 61.62
N ASP A 121 24.92 60.20 60.48
CA ASP A 121 23.76 59.54 59.87
C ASP A 121 24.06 58.10 59.43
N LEU A 122 23.07 57.25 59.62
CA LEU A 122 23.12 55.86 59.17
C LEU A 122 22.66 55.76 57.72
N PRO A 123 23.23 54.84 56.91
CA PRO A 123 22.71 54.56 55.58
C PRO A 123 21.22 54.21 55.61
N ALA A 124 20.49 54.63 54.57
CA ALA A 124 19.06 54.40 54.41
C ALA A 124 18.70 52.90 54.38
N ARG A 125 19.59 52.04 53.89
CA ARG A 125 19.49 50.58 53.96
C ARG A 125 20.83 50.00 54.38
N GLN A 126 20.86 49.35 55.55
CA GLN A 126 22.08 48.71 56.06
C GLN A 126 22.18 47.24 55.64
N SER A 127 21.05 46.55 55.60
CA SER A 127 20.97 45.14 55.19
C SER A 127 19.60 44.86 54.55
N ASP A 128 19.48 43.70 53.92
CA ASP A 128 18.21 43.25 53.32
C ASP A 128 17.16 42.88 54.36
N PHE A 129 17.58 42.68 55.61
CA PHE A 129 16.73 42.35 56.75
C PHE A 129 16.62 43.51 57.75
N ASP A 130 16.90 44.75 57.33
CA ASP A 130 16.75 45.94 58.18
C ASP A 130 15.26 46.18 58.52
N ALA A 131 14.91 46.01 59.80
CA ALA A 131 13.54 46.16 60.28
C ALA A 131 12.99 47.59 60.15
N ARG A 132 13.86 48.60 60.00
CA ARG A 132 13.46 50.00 59.78
C ARG A 132 12.86 50.22 58.39
N ASN A 133 13.23 49.37 57.43
CA ASN A 133 12.79 49.45 56.05
C ASN A 133 11.46 48.73 55.85
N THR A 134 10.40 49.47 56.18
CA THR A 134 9.02 49.06 55.89
C THR A 134 8.65 49.34 54.44
N ILE A 135 7.49 48.82 54.02
CA ILE A 135 6.98 48.92 52.64
C ILE A 135 6.83 50.39 52.19
N SER A 136 6.42 51.30 53.08
CA SER A 136 6.25 52.73 52.76
C SER A 136 7.57 53.47 52.54
N GLY A 137 8.68 52.97 53.07
CA GLY A 137 9.99 53.61 52.95
C GLY A 137 10.63 53.48 51.57
N MET A 138 10.09 52.64 50.68
CA MET A 138 10.56 52.41 49.31
C MET A 138 12.06 52.03 49.19
N GLN A 139 12.69 51.60 50.28
CA GLN A 139 14.11 51.18 50.28
C GLN A 139 14.30 49.71 49.88
N LYS A 140 13.22 48.90 49.92
CA LYS A 140 13.24 47.47 49.58
C LYS A 140 12.02 47.12 48.73
N PHE A 141 12.28 46.48 47.59
CA PHE A 141 11.23 46.02 46.68
C PHE A 141 11.22 44.49 46.60
N MET A 142 10.03 43.89 46.65
CA MET A 142 9.89 42.42 46.58
C MET A 142 10.23 41.86 45.18
N GLY A 143 10.26 42.69 44.15
CA GLY A 143 10.69 42.30 42.80
C GLY A 143 12.22 42.20 42.64
N GLU A 144 12.99 42.74 43.59
CA GLU A 144 14.45 42.62 43.59
C GLU A 144 14.83 41.18 44.00
N ASP A 145 15.27 40.38 43.04
CA ASP A 145 15.67 39.00 43.26
C ASP A 145 17.19 38.87 43.42
N LEU A 146 17.65 38.92 44.66
CA LEU A 146 19.06 38.73 45.03
C LEU A 146 19.56 37.32 44.69
N ASN A 147 18.67 36.32 44.67
CA ASN A 147 18.99 34.93 44.42
C ASN A 147 18.81 34.53 42.94
N SER A 148 18.67 35.51 42.04
CA SER A 148 18.44 35.28 40.61
C SER A 148 19.53 34.42 39.97
N HIS A 149 20.79 34.63 40.36
CA HIS A 149 21.92 33.84 39.88
C HIS A 149 21.84 32.38 40.32
N GLU A 150 21.54 32.12 41.59
CA GLU A 150 21.39 30.75 42.14
C GLU A 150 20.21 30.03 41.50
N ARG A 151 19.06 30.72 41.35
CA ARG A 151 17.88 30.20 40.67
C ARG A 151 18.21 29.80 39.23
N LYS A 152 18.91 30.67 38.50
CA LYS A 152 19.33 30.41 37.12
C LYS A 152 20.29 29.22 37.04
N LYS A 153 21.23 29.10 37.98
CA LYS A 153 22.14 27.94 38.08
C LYS A 153 21.35 26.65 38.27
N PHE A 154 20.40 26.63 39.21
CA PHE A 154 19.55 25.47 39.45
C PHE A 154 18.71 25.09 38.23
N GLN A 155 18.13 26.07 37.53
CA GLN A 155 17.40 25.84 36.27
C GLN A 155 18.31 25.26 35.17
N GLN A 156 19.55 25.73 35.07
CA GLN A 156 20.53 25.19 34.13
C GLN A 156 20.90 23.73 34.47
N GLU A 157 21.08 23.42 35.76
CA GLU A 157 21.35 22.06 36.23
C GLU A 157 20.17 21.12 35.91
N GLN A 158 18.93 21.54 36.17
CA GLN A 158 17.73 20.78 35.80
C GLN A 158 17.65 20.53 34.29
N ASN A 159 17.83 21.58 33.47
CA ASN A 159 17.80 21.46 32.02
C ASN A 159 18.90 20.53 31.49
N ARG A 160 20.09 20.57 32.11
CA ARG A 160 21.20 19.68 31.79
C ARG A 160 20.84 18.22 32.10
N GLU A 161 20.31 17.94 33.28
CA GLU A 161 19.92 16.58 33.67
C GLU A 161 18.80 16.02 32.78
N TRP A 162 17.77 16.82 32.47
CA TRP A 162 16.71 16.43 31.54
C TRP A 162 17.25 16.16 30.14
N SER A 163 18.14 17.01 29.63
CA SER A 163 18.75 16.80 28.31
C SER A 163 19.59 15.52 28.27
N LEU A 164 20.36 15.23 29.34
CA LEU A 164 21.14 14.00 29.45
C LEU A 164 20.26 12.76 29.58
N GLN A 165 19.14 12.85 30.29
CA GLN A 165 18.17 11.77 30.38
C GLN A 165 17.56 11.48 29.00
N GLN A 166 17.05 12.49 28.30
CA GLN A 166 16.50 12.34 26.95
C GLN A 166 17.52 11.77 25.97
N GLN A 167 18.78 12.22 26.02
CA GLN A 167 19.84 11.65 25.18
C GLN A 167 20.10 10.17 25.48
N ARG A 168 20.07 9.77 26.76
CA ARG A 168 20.22 8.36 27.16
C ARG A 168 19.06 7.52 26.66
N GLU A 169 17.83 7.96 26.90
CA GLU A 169 16.61 7.29 26.43
C GLU A 169 16.59 7.15 24.90
N TRP A 170 16.96 8.22 24.18
CA TRP A 170 17.06 8.18 22.72
C TRP A 170 18.13 7.19 22.24
N LYS A 171 19.31 7.15 22.89
CA LYS A 171 20.36 6.19 22.54
C LYS A 171 19.93 4.74 22.81
N ILE A 172 19.24 4.49 23.92
CA ILE A 172 18.69 3.17 24.26
C ILE A 172 17.65 2.77 23.21
N ALA A 173 16.67 3.64 22.93
CA ALA A 173 15.65 3.38 21.92
C ALA A 173 16.24 3.13 20.53
N GLN A 174 17.29 3.88 20.15
CA GLN A 174 17.99 3.65 18.89
C GLN A 174 18.75 2.31 18.89
N ALA A 175 19.36 1.91 19.99
CA ALA A 175 20.03 0.62 20.11
C ALA A 175 19.01 -0.53 20.04
N ASP A 176 17.88 -0.41 20.73
CA ASP A 176 16.78 -1.38 20.71
C ASP A 176 16.19 -1.52 19.30
N GLN A 177 15.99 -0.39 18.60
CA GLN A 177 15.55 -0.40 17.21
C GLN A 177 16.54 -1.14 16.31
N LYS A 178 17.84 -0.84 16.41
CA LYS A 178 18.87 -1.54 15.62
C LYS A 178 18.92 -3.04 15.93
N CYS A 179 18.84 -3.42 17.20
CA CYS A 179 18.76 -4.82 17.61
C CYS A 179 17.52 -5.52 17.01
N ALA A 180 16.36 -4.86 17.01
CA ALA A 180 15.14 -5.39 16.41
C ALA A 180 15.25 -5.52 14.88
N GLU A 181 15.83 -4.53 14.20
CA GLU A 181 16.11 -4.55 12.76
C GLU A 181 17.08 -5.68 12.40
N ASP A 182 18.15 -5.86 13.16
CA ASP A 182 19.13 -6.95 12.97
C ASP A 182 18.50 -8.33 13.15
N LEU A 183 17.64 -8.50 14.17
CA LEU A 183 16.89 -9.73 14.39
C LEU A 183 15.93 -10.00 13.22
N TYR A 184 15.19 -8.98 12.79
CA TYR A 184 14.29 -9.09 11.64
C TYR A 184 15.04 -9.47 10.35
N MET A 185 16.19 -8.84 10.09
CA MET A 185 17.06 -9.18 8.96
C MET A 185 17.56 -10.63 9.03
N LYS A 186 18.02 -11.09 10.19
CA LYS A 186 18.44 -12.48 10.39
C LYS A 186 17.30 -13.47 10.12
N THR A 187 16.11 -13.22 10.67
CA THR A 187 14.94 -14.08 10.45
C THR A 187 14.52 -14.09 8.98
N ARG A 188 14.57 -12.94 8.30
CA ARG A 188 14.27 -12.87 6.86
C ARG A 188 15.26 -13.65 6.02
N LEU A 189 16.57 -13.56 6.32
CA LEU A 189 17.59 -14.35 5.63
C LEU A 189 17.38 -15.86 5.84
N GLN A 190 17.02 -16.28 7.06
CA GLN A 190 16.66 -17.67 7.33
C GLN A 190 15.45 -18.12 6.50
N PHE A 191 14.42 -17.28 6.35
CA PHE A 191 13.29 -17.58 5.48
C PHE A 191 13.70 -17.69 4.01
N ASP A 192 14.57 -16.82 3.51
CA ASP A 192 15.07 -16.90 2.13
C ASP A 192 15.90 -18.19 1.90
N GLU A 193 16.73 -18.59 2.87
CA GLU A 193 17.51 -19.84 2.82
C GLU A 193 16.63 -21.09 2.85
N THR A 194 15.66 -21.12 3.76
CA THR A 194 14.68 -22.23 3.84
C THR A 194 13.82 -22.32 2.59
N ALA A 195 13.38 -21.19 2.02
CA ALA A 195 12.64 -21.15 0.76
C ALA A 195 13.48 -21.70 -0.41
N LYS A 196 14.75 -21.28 -0.52
CA LYS A 196 15.69 -21.84 -1.51
C LYS A 196 15.85 -23.35 -1.34
N HIS A 197 16.02 -23.82 -0.10
CA HIS A 197 16.15 -25.24 0.19
C HIS A 197 14.89 -26.02 -0.24
N LEU A 198 13.70 -25.55 0.14
CA LEU A 198 12.43 -26.15 -0.26
C LEU A 198 12.26 -26.17 -1.79
N GLN A 199 12.62 -25.09 -2.48
CA GLN A 199 12.57 -25.05 -3.95
C GLN A 199 13.52 -26.07 -4.58
N THR A 200 14.73 -26.24 -4.04
CA THR A 200 15.66 -27.27 -4.53
C THR A 200 15.08 -28.68 -4.33
N LEU A 201 14.53 -28.97 -3.15
CA LEU A 201 13.89 -30.26 -2.84
C LEU A 201 12.66 -30.52 -3.73
N GLU A 202 11.82 -29.52 -3.97
CA GLU A 202 10.70 -29.64 -4.88
C GLU A 202 11.19 -29.94 -6.30
N SER A 203 12.22 -29.22 -6.77
CA SER A 203 12.76 -29.43 -8.11
C SER A 203 13.36 -30.84 -8.29
N THR A 204 14.04 -31.37 -7.27
CA THR A 204 14.64 -32.72 -7.31
C THR A 204 13.56 -33.80 -7.24
N THR A 205 12.56 -33.64 -6.37
CA THR A 205 11.43 -34.57 -6.28
C THR A 205 10.60 -34.59 -7.56
N ARG A 206 10.29 -33.42 -8.15
CA ARG A 206 9.61 -33.35 -9.46
C ARG A 206 10.42 -34.06 -10.55
N LYS A 207 11.74 -33.83 -10.61
CA LYS A 207 12.61 -34.54 -11.57
C LYS A 207 12.61 -36.06 -11.35
N ALA A 208 12.67 -36.51 -10.09
CA ALA A 208 12.63 -37.94 -9.76
C ALA A 208 11.28 -38.58 -10.15
N VAL A 209 10.16 -37.90 -9.87
CA VAL A 209 8.82 -38.35 -10.29
C VAL A 209 8.72 -38.42 -11.82
N CYS A 210 9.17 -37.39 -12.53
CA CYS A 210 9.18 -37.40 -14.01
C CYS A 210 10.04 -38.54 -14.57
N ALA A 211 11.20 -38.83 -13.96
CA ALA A 211 12.05 -39.95 -14.36
C ALA A 211 11.34 -41.30 -14.13
N ALA A 212 10.73 -41.51 -12.97
CA ALA A 212 9.97 -42.72 -12.65
C ALA A 212 8.78 -42.93 -13.61
N VAL A 213 8.02 -41.86 -13.89
CA VAL A 213 6.90 -41.92 -14.85
C VAL A 213 7.40 -42.22 -16.27
N LYS A 214 8.54 -41.65 -16.68
CA LYS A 214 9.15 -41.96 -17.98
C LYS A 214 9.55 -43.42 -18.08
N GLU A 215 10.16 -43.98 -17.05
CA GLU A 215 10.54 -45.40 -17.00
C GLU A 215 9.31 -46.31 -17.03
N PHE A 216 8.27 -45.98 -16.25
CA PHE A 216 7.00 -46.70 -16.26
C PHE A 216 6.32 -46.69 -17.63
N ASN A 217 6.24 -45.52 -18.29
CA ASN A 217 5.67 -45.42 -19.63
C ASN A 217 6.49 -46.21 -20.65
N LYS A 218 7.82 -46.26 -20.50
CA LYS A 218 8.70 -47.07 -21.34
C LYS A 218 8.44 -48.56 -21.14
N SER A 219 8.32 -49.04 -19.90
CA SER A 219 7.98 -50.44 -19.63
C SER A 219 6.58 -50.79 -20.15
N GLN A 220 5.60 -49.91 -19.98
CA GLN A 220 4.25 -50.12 -20.48
C GLN A 220 4.20 -50.17 -22.01
N ALA A 221 5.00 -49.34 -22.70
CA ALA A 221 5.13 -49.39 -24.15
C ALA A 221 5.75 -50.71 -24.62
N LEU A 222 6.79 -51.20 -23.94
CA LEU A 222 7.40 -52.51 -24.24
C LEU A 222 6.40 -53.65 -24.02
N GLU A 223 5.69 -53.65 -22.89
CA GLU A 223 4.64 -54.65 -22.60
C GLU A 223 3.53 -54.62 -23.66
N SER A 224 3.10 -53.43 -24.11
CA SER A 224 2.09 -53.30 -25.17
C SER A 224 2.59 -53.84 -26.51
N VAL A 225 3.86 -53.60 -26.86
CA VAL A 225 4.46 -54.18 -28.08
C VAL A 225 4.53 -55.70 -27.98
N GLU A 226 4.93 -56.23 -26.83
CA GLU A 226 5.00 -57.68 -26.60
C GLU A 226 3.61 -58.33 -26.69
N LYS A 227 2.59 -57.73 -26.06
CA LYS A 227 1.18 -58.17 -26.20
C LYS A 227 0.75 -58.19 -27.65
N LYS A 228 1.02 -57.14 -28.43
CA LYS A 228 0.69 -57.11 -29.87
C LYS A 228 1.40 -58.18 -30.66
N ILE A 229 2.65 -58.52 -30.31
CA ILE A 229 3.37 -59.62 -30.96
C ILE A 229 2.70 -60.96 -30.61
N GLN A 230 2.31 -61.17 -29.36
CA GLN A 230 1.60 -62.37 -28.92
C GLN A 230 0.22 -62.49 -29.58
N GLU A 231 -0.57 -61.41 -29.60
CA GLU A 231 -1.87 -61.34 -30.28
C GLU A 231 -1.73 -61.66 -31.78
N LYS A 232 -0.73 -61.09 -32.48
CA LYS A 232 -0.47 -61.43 -33.88
C LYS A 232 -0.09 -62.89 -34.08
N LYS A 233 0.69 -63.47 -33.17
CA LYS A 233 1.04 -64.91 -33.21
C LYS A 233 -0.21 -65.76 -33.02
N GLN A 234 -1.05 -65.43 -32.04
CA GLN A 234 -2.33 -66.11 -31.81
C GLN A 234 -3.24 -65.99 -33.03
N GLU A 235 -3.39 -64.79 -33.60
CA GLU A 235 -4.17 -64.58 -34.82
C GLU A 235 -3.62 -65.42 -36.00
N GLN A 236 -2.30 -65.52 -36.14
CA GLN A 236 -1.69 -66.40 -37.15
C GLN A 236 -1.99 -67.88 -36.88
N GLU A 237 -1.89 -68.32 -35.62
CA GLU A 237 -2.21 -69.69 -35.21
C GLU A 237 -3.70 -70.01 -35.44
N ASP A 238 -4.60 -69.09 -35.09
CA ASP A 238 -6.04 -69.20 -35.31
C ASP A 238 -6.38 -69.22 -36.80
N ASN A 239 -5.78 -68.34 -37.60
CA ASN A 239 -5.93 -68.34 -39.06
C ASN A 239 -5.46 -69.65 -39.68
N LEU A 240 -4.31 -70.19 -39.24
CA LEU A 240 -3.81 -71.49 -39.69
C LEU A 240 -4.73 -72.62 -39.25
N ALA A 241 -5.26 -72.56 -38.02
CA ALA A 241 -6.22 -73.53 -37.51
C ALA A 241 -7.51 -73.50 -38.34
N GLU A 242 -8.05 -72.31 -38.64
CA GLU A 242 -9.22 -72.12 -39.50
C GLU A 242 -8.97 -72.67 -40.90
N ILE A 243 -7.88 -72.27 -41.57
CA ILE A 243 -7.50 -72.79 -42.89
C ILE A 243 -7.40 -74.31 -42.85
N SER A 244 -6.71 -74.87 -41.86
CA SER A 244 -6.56 -76.33 -41.73
C SER A 244 -7.89 -77.04 -41.47
N SER A 245 -8.81 -76.40 -40.75
CA SER A 245 -10.15 -76.90 -40.45
C SER A 245 -11.03 -76.86 -41.70
N LEU A 246 -11.00 -75.76 -42.45
CA LEU A 246 -11.72 -75.61 -43.71
C LEU A 246 -11.22 -76.59 -44.77
N LEU A 247 -9.90 -76.74 -44.92
CA LEU A 247 -9.28 -77.69 -45.86
C LEU A 247 -9.63 -79.15 -45.52
N ARG A 248 -9.65 -79.50 -44.23
CA ARG A 248 -10.09 -80.83 -43.76
C ARG A 248 -11.60 -80.97 -43.70
N GLY A 249 -12.32 -79.86 -43.78
CA GLY A 249 -13.77 -79.81 -43.72
C GLY A 249 -14.39 -80.50 -44.91
N ASP A 250 -15.55 -81.10 -44.69
CA ASP A 250 -16.23 -81.89 -45.71
C ASP A 250 -16.75 -81.06 -46.91
N LEU A 251 -16.84 -79.73 -46.76
CA LEU A 251 -17.25 -78.83 -47.84
C LEU A 251 -16.18 -78.73 -48.94
N LEU A 252 -14.92 -78.41 -48.58
CA LEU A 252 -13.83 -78.24 -49.54
C LEU A 252 -13.24 -79.57 -50.02
N SER A 253 -13.23 -80.60 -49.17
CA SER A 253 -12.78 -81.95 -49.55
C SER A 253 -13.82 -82.73 -50.36
N GLU A 254 -15.01 -82.13 -50.56
CA GLU A 254 -16.18 -82.72 -51.22
C GLU A 254 -16.49 -84.16 -50.78
N ASN A 255 -16.24 -84.49 -49.50
CA ASN A 255 -16.30 -85.86 -49.00
C ASN A 255 -17.63 -86.56 -49.35
N PRO A 256 -17.62 -87.68 -50.11
CA PRO A 256 -18.83 -88.38 -50.54
C PRO A 256 -19.60 -89.01 -49.36
N GLN A 257 -18.95 -89.20 -48.21
CA GLN A 257 -19.58 -89.73 -47.00
C GLN A 257 -20.63 -88.77 -46.41
N GLN A 258 -20.64 -87.48 -46.78
CA GLN A 258 -21.70 -86.54 -46.38
C GLN A 258 -23.10 -86.95 -46.85
N ALA A 259 -23.18 -87.73 -47.94
CA ALA A 259 -24.43 -88.22 -48.49
C ALA A 259 -24.97 -89.44 -47.74
N ALA A 260 -24.19 -90.06 -46.84
CA ALA A 260 -24.61 -91.23 -46.07
C ALA A 260 -25.69 -90.83 -45.05
N SER A 261 -26.87 -91.45 -45.15
CA SER A 261 -27.93 -91.21 -44.18
C SER A 261 -27.68 -91.97 -42.89
N SER A 262 -27.91 -91.33 -41.74
CA SER A 262 -27.93 -92.00 -40.44
C SER A 262 -29.00 -93.09 -40.34
N PHE A 263 -30.01 -93.07 -41.20
CA PHE A 263 -31.11 -94.05 -41.24
C PHE A 263 -30.79 -95.33 -42.05
N GLY A 264 -29.60 -95.44 -42.64
CA GLY A 264 -29.11 -96.71 -43.20
C GLY A 264 -28.29 -96.58 -44.49
N PRO A 265 -27.47 -97.60 -44.85
CA PRO A 265 -26.49 -97.51 -45.93
C PRO A 265 -27.07 -97.35 -47.34
N HIS A 266 -28.32 -97.76 -47.54
CA HIS A 266 -29.01 -97.72 -48.83
C HIS A 266 -29.73 -96.38 -49.07
N ARG A 267 -29.75 -95.48 -48.09
CA ARG A 267 -30.45 -94.20 -48.16
C ARG A 267 -29.44 -93.07 -48.23
N VAL A 268 -29.62 -92.20 -49.23
CA VAL A 268 -28.79 -91.00 -49.40
C VAL A 268 -29.56 -89.76 -48.96
N VAL A 269 -28.85 -88.77 -48.42
CA VAL A 269 -29.41 -87.45 -48.11
C VAL A 269 -29.50 -86.64 -49.41
N PRO A 270 -30.71 -86.29 -49.91
CA PRO A 270 -30.87 -85.71 -51.26
C PRO A 270 -30.05 -84.45 -51.50
N ASP A 271 -30.05 -83.53 -50.52
CA ASP A 271 -29.38 -82.22 -50.65
C ASP A 271 -27.85 -82.31 -50.72
N ARG A 272 -27.28 -83.45 -50.30
CA ARG A 272 -25.82 -83.66 -50.19
C ARG A 272 -25.31 -84.72 -51.15
N TRP A 273 -26.16 -85.18 -52.07
CA TRP A 273 -25.81 -86.24 -53.01
C TRP A 273 -24.93 -85.70 -54.15
N LYS A 274 -23.71 -86.27 -54.28
CA LYS A 274 -22.68 -85.83 -55.24
C LYS A 274 -22.41 -86.89 -56.32
N GLY A 275 -23.47 -87.51 -56.84
CA GLY A 275 -23.37 -88.55 -57.86
C GLY A 275 -23.10 -89.96 -57.31
N MET A 276 -22.89 -90.90 -58.23
CA MET A 276 -22.64 -92.31 -57.91
C MET A 276 -21.17 -92.56 -57.57
N THR A 277 -20.90 -93.53 -56.70
CA THR A 277 -19.52 -93.93 -56.41
C THR A 277 -18.87 -94.55 -57.65
N GLN A 278 -17.54 -94.48 -57.71
CA GLN A 278 -16.80 -95.05 -58.84
C GLN A 278 -17.05 -96.55 -59.00
N GLU A 279 -17.18 -97.28 -57.89
CA GLU A 279 -17.57 -98.69 -57.86
C GLU A 279 -18.97 -98.93 -58.47
N GLN A 280 -19.96 -98.07 -58.16
CA GLN A 280 -21.31 -98.16 -58.74
C GLN A 280 -21.31 -97.87 -60.25
N LEU A 281 -20.54 -96.87 -60.69
CA LEU A 281 -20.40 -96.56 -62.12
C LEU A 281 -19.71 -97.70 -62.88
N GLU A 282 -18.71 -98.35 -62.28
CA GLU A 282 -18.04 -99.52 -62.84
C GLU A 282 -18.99 -100.71 -62.97
N GLN A 283 -19.83 -100.96 -61.96
CA GLN A 283 -20.88 -101.98 -62.02
C GLN A 283 -21.89 -101.70 -63.14
N ILE A 284 -22.33 -100.44 -63.30
CA ILE A 284 -23.23 -100.06 -64.40
C ILE A 284 -22.57 -100.29 -65.76
N ARG A 285 -21.30 -99.89 -65.92
CA ARG A 285 -20.54 -100.14 -67.16
C ARG A 285 -20.40 -101.63 -67.45
N LEU A 286 -20.20 -102.46 -66.42
CA LEU A 286 -20.14 -103.92 -66.55
C LEU A 286 -21.49 -104.48 -67.03
N ILE A 287 -22.60 -104.05 -66.42
CA ILE A 287 -23.95 -104.45 -66.82
C ILE A 287 -24.26 -104.00 -68.25
N GLN A 288 -23.91 -102.77 -68.63
CA GLN A 288 -24.10 -102.29 -70.01
C GLN A 288 -23.32 -103.13 -71.03
N LYS A 289 -22.08 -103.52 -70.72
CA LYS A 289 -21.31 -104.45 -71.57
C LYS A 289 -22.01 -105.80 -71.70
N GLN A 290 -22.56 -106.34 -70.61
CA GLN A 290 -23.34 -107.58 -70.65
C GLN A 290 -24.61 -107.44 -71.51
N GLN A 291 -25.33 -106.33 -71.40
CA GLN A 291 -26.51 -106.04 -72.24
C GLN A 291 -26.18 -105.95 -73.72
N VAL A 292 -25.04 -105.33 -74.08
CA VAL A 292 -24.57 -105.30 -75.48
C VAL A 292 -24.28 -106.71 -75.99
N GLN A 293 -23.62 -107.54 -75.19
CA GLN A 293 -23.34 -108.94 -75.54
C GLN A 293 -24.62 -109.77 -75.68
N GLU A 294 -25.60 -109.57 -74.79
CA GLU A 294 -26.90 -110.25 -74.85
C GLU A 294 -27.71 -109.83 -76.07
N LYS A 295 -27.72 -108.53 -76.40
CA LYS A 295 -28.40 -108.01 -77.60
C LYS A 295 -27.77 -108.53 -78.89
N LEU A 296 -26.44 -108.65 -78.95
CA LEU A 296 -25.74 -109.29 -80.08
C LEU A 296 -26.14 -110.76 -80.21
N ARG A 297 -26.23 -111.48 -79.08
CA ARG A 297 -26.70 -112.88 -79.05
C ARG A 297 -28.12 -113.01 -79.62
N LEU A 298 -29.05 -112.15 -79.19
CA LEU A 298 -30.43 -112.14 -79.67
C LEU A 298 -30.53 -111.81 -81.18
N GLN A 299 -29.71 -110.90 -81.70
CA GLN A 299 -29.66 -110.61 -83.14
C GLN A 299 -29.13 -111.78 -83.98
N GLU A 300 -28.20 -112.56 -83.43
CA GLU A 300 -27.69 -113.77 -84.07
C GLU A 300 -28.77 -114.87 -84.12
N GLU A 301 -29.53 -115.04 -83.04
CA GLU A 301 -30.69 -115.93 -83.00
C GLU A 301 -31.80 -115.50 -83.98
N GLU A 302 -32.10 -114.20 -84.06
CA GLU A 302 -33.11 -113.67 -84.98
C GLU A 302 -32.70 -113.90 -86.44
N ARG A 303 -31.43 -113.68 -86.80
CA ARG A 303 -30.90 -114.03 -88.13
C ARG A 303 -31.07 -115.51 -88.45
N GLN A 304 -30.79 -116.41 -87.51
CA GLN A 304 -30.98 -117.86 -87.73
C GLN A 304 -32.46 -118.20 -87.94
N ARG A 305 -33.37 -117.62 -87.15
CA ARG A 305 -34.81 -117.82 -87.32
C ARG A 305 -35.31 -117.31 -88.68
N ASP A 306 -34.85 -116.14 -89.12
CA ASP A 306 -35.23 -115.58 -90.42
C ASP A 306 -34.73 -116.44 -91.59
N MET A 307 -33.50 -116.97 -91.49
CA MET A 307 -32.98 -117.92 -92.48
C MET A 307 -33.83 -119.20 -92.56
N ASP A 308 -34.22 -119.77 -91.42
CA ASP A 308 -35.09 -120.94 -91.37
C ASP A 308 -36.49 -120.66 -91.94
N TRP A 309 -37.05 -119.48 -91.64
CA TRP A 309 -38.33 -119.02 -92.20
C TRP A 309 -38.27 -118.84 -93.71
N ASP A 310 -37.20 -118.27 -94.23
CA ASP A 310 -36.97 -118.07 -95.66
C ASP A 310 -36.83 -119.40 -96.41
N GLN A 311 -36.09 -120.35 -95.84
CA GLN A 311 -36.00 -121.71 -96.40
C GLN A 311 -37.37 -122.39 -96.47
N ARG A 312 -38.16 -122.32 -95.38
CA ARG A 312 -39.52 -122.88 -95.35
C ARG A 312 -40.44 -122.21 -96.37
N ARG A 313 -40.34 -120.88 -96.54
CA ARG A 313 -41.11 -120.12 -97.54
C ARG A 313 -40.79 -120.57 -98.96
N VAL A 314 -39.52 -120.71 -99.31
CA VAL A 314 -39.08 -121.17 -100.64
C VAL A 314 -39.53 -122.60 -100.92
N GLN A 315 -39.41 -123.52 -99.95
CA GLN A 315 -39.89 -124.89 -100.10
C GLN A 315 -41.41 -124.94 -100.31
N ARG A 316 -42.19 -124.14 -99.57
CA ARG A 316 -43.65 -124.07 -99.70
C ARG A 316 -44.10 -123.46 -101.03
N ALA A 317 -43.40 -122.44 -101.53
CA ALA A 317 -43.62 -121.88 -102.86
C ALA A 317 -43.33 -122.90 -103.98
N ARG A 318 -42.29 -123.74 -103.80
CA ARG A 318 -41.96 -124.79 -104.76
C ARG A 318 -43.02 -125.90 -104.80
N ALA A 319 -43.56 -126.29 -103.65
CA ALA A 319 -44.62 -127.29 -103.55
C ALA A 319 -45.95 -126.79 -104.16
N THR A 320 -46.31 -125.53 -103.95
CA THR A 320 -47.52 -124.91 -104.52
C THR A 320 -47.46 -124.82 -106.05
N LEU A 321 -46.32 -124.43 -106.63
CA LEU A 321 -46.13 -124.43 -108.09
C LEU A 321 -46.25 -125.83 -108.73
N LEU A 322 -45.78 -126.88 -108.03
CA LEU A 322 -45.92 -128.26 -108.50
C LEU A 322 -47.39 -128.70 -108.54
N LEU A 323 -48.16 -128.36 -107.49
CA LEU A 323 -49.60 -128.64 -107.41
C LEU A 323 -50.39 -127.88 -108.50
N GLU A 324 -50.06 -126.61 -108.76
CA GLU A 324 -50.70 -125.83 -109.82
C GLU A 324 -50.49 -126.44 -111.22
N ARG A 325 -49.28 -126.89 -111.54
CA ARG A 325 -49.02 -127.57 -112.83
C ARG A 325 -49.85 -128.85 -112.98
N GLN A 326 -50.01 -129.62 -111.90
CA GLN A 326 -50.82 -130.84 -111.93
C GLN A 326 -52.29 -130.49 -112.20
N ARG A 327 -52.81 -129.45 -111.53
CA ARG A 327 -54.19 -128.96 -111.69
C ARG A 327 -54.45 -128.43 -113.11
N GLN A 328 -53.49 -127.73 -113.71
CA GLN A 328 -53.60 -127.24 -115.08
C GLN A 328 -53.62 -128.36 -116.13
N ARG A 329 -52.87 -129.47 -115.91
CA ARG A 329 -52.95 -130.66 -116.78
C ARG A 329 -54.35 -131.28 -116.72
N GLN A 330 -54.87 -131.50 -115.52
CA GLN A 330 -56.21 -132.04 -115.31
C GLN A 330 -57.31 -131.16 -115.94
N GLN A 331 -57.21 -129.84 -115.81
CA GLN A 331 -58.17 -128.92 -116.44
C GLN A 331 -58.10 -128.94 -117.97
N ARG A 332 -56.92 -129.12 -118.56
CA ARG A 332 -56.79 -129.27 -120.02
C ARG A 332 -57.45 -130.55 -120.53
N ASP A 333 -57.30 -131.64 -119.80
CA ASP A 333 -57.92 -132.92 -120.17
C ASP A 333 -59.46 -132.85 -120.06
N LEU A 334 -59.97 -132.23 -118.99
CA LEU A 334 -61.42 -131.98 -118.81
C LEU A 334 -62.01 -131.08 -119.91
N ARG A 335 -61.29 -130.03 -120.34
CA ARG A 335 -61.74 -129.14 -121.43
C ARG A 335 -61.83 -129.86 -122.77
N ARG A 336 -60.86 -130.71 -123.11
CA ARG A 336 -60.94 -131.54 -124.34
C ARG A 336 -62.15 -132.48 -124.32
N ALA A 337 -62.46 -133.08 -123.18
CA ALA A 337 -63.64 -133.93 -123.03
C ALA A 337 -64.95 -133.16 -123.23
N LEU A 338 -65.05 -131.95 -122.65
CA LEU A 338 -66.20 -131.06 -122.85
C LEU A 338 -66.37 -130.60 -124.29
N ASP A 339 -65.27 -130.24 -124.97
CA ASP A 339 -65.31 -129.81 -126.37
C ASP A 339 -65.80 -130.93 -127.30
N CYS A 340 -65.37 -132.18 -127.07
CA CYS A 340 -65.87 -133.33 -127.81
C CYS A 340 -67.39 -133.55 -127.60
N SER A 341 -67.87 -133.39 -126.35
CA SER A 341 -69.29 -133.53 -126.04
C SER A 341 -70.14 -132.44 -126.70
N ASN A 342 -69.66 -131.18 -126.66
CA ASN A 342 -70.32 -130.05 -127.30
C ASN A 342 -70.42 -130.18 -128.83
N LEU A 343 -69.41 -130.79 -129.47
CA LEU A 343 -69.40 -131.02 -130.92
C LEU A 343 -70.48 -132.02 -131.35
N SER A 344 -70.73 -133.06 -130.54
CA SER A 344 -71.85 -133.99 -130.76
C SER A 344 -73.20 -133.30 -130.57
N LEU A 345 -73.35 -132.51 -129.51
CA LEU A 345 -74.58 -131.75 -129.20
C LEU A 345 -74.92 -130.72 -130.30
N ALA A 346 -73.92 -130.05 -130.86
CA ALA A 346 -74.11 -129.09 -131.95
C ALA A 346 -74.60 -129.74 -133.25
N LYS A 347 -74.16 -130.98 -133.55
CA LYS A 347 -74.66 -131.75 -134.70
C LYS A 347 -76.12 -132.15 -134.53
N GLU A 348 -76.52 -132.59 -133.34
CA GLU A 348 -77.92 -132.91 -133.02
C GLU A 348 -78.83 -131.68 -133.15
N GLN A 349 -78.40 -130.51 -132.64
CA GLN A 349 -79.16 -129.27 -132.73
C GLN A 349 -79.35 -128.77 -134.17
N LEU A 350 -78.36 -128.96 -135.04
CA LEU A 350 -78.45 -128.60 -136.47
C LEU A 350 -79.47 -129.46 -137.21
N LEU A 351 -79.55 -130.75 -136.89
CA LEU A 351 -80.55 -131.66 -137.45
C LEU A 351 -81.97 -131.29 -136.98
N GLN A 352 -82.15 -130.98 -135.70
CA GLN A 352 -83.43 -130.50 -135.17
C GLN A 352 -83.86 -129.17 -135.79
N ARG A 353 -82.93 -128.23 -136.02
CA ARG A 353 -83.24 -126.94 -136.69
C ARG A 353 -83.65 -127.09 -138.15
N LYS A 354 -83.12 -128.08 -138.87
CA LYS A 354 -83.58 -128.40 -140.24
C LYS A 354 -85.00 -128.94 -140.23
N TYR A 355 -85.30 -129.87 -139.33
CA TYR A 355 -86.66 -130.42 -139.17
C TYR A 355 -87.70 -129.34 -138.81
N MET A 356 -87.34 -128.41 -137.90
CA MET A 356 -88.24 -127.31 -137.51
C MET A 356 -88.47 -126.27 -138.61
N LYS A 357 -87.55 -126.12 -139.58
CA LYS A 357 -87.70 -125.20 -140.71
C LYS A 357 -88.68 -125.70 -141.77
N ASP A 358 -88.79 -127.02 -141.95
CA ASP A 358 -89.66 -127.61 -142.97
C ASP A 358 -91.13 -127.74 -142.48
N VAL A 359 -91.36 -127.72 -141.16
CA VAL A 359 -92.72 -127.73 -140.57
C VAL A 359 -93.34 -126.32 -140.51
N CYS A 360 -92.55 -125.26 -140.62
CA CYS A 360 -93.01 -123.86 -140.53
C CYS A 360 -93.10 -123.16 -141.91
N THR A 361 -93.69 -123.80 -142.90
CA THR A 361 -94.06 -123.18 -144.18
C THR A 361 -95.54 -122.81 -144.22
N ASN A 362 -95.86 -121.54 -144.49
CA ASN A 362 -97.22 -121.06 -144.77
C ASN A 362 -97.40 -120.87 -146.29
N GLN A 363 -98.35 -121.60 -146.89
CA GLN A 363 -98.84 -121.43 -148.26
C GLN A 363 -100.09 -120.54 -148.28
N PRO A 364 -100.22 -119.57 -149.21
CA PRO A 364 -101.47 -118.86 -149.47
C PRO A 364 -102.41 -119.64 -150.41
N THR A 365 -103.68 -119.72 -150.01
CA THR A 365 -104.82 -120.34 -150.71
C THR A 365 -105.43 -119.38 -151.75
N GLU A 366 -106.14 -119.93 -152.74
CA GLU A 366 -106.71 -119.20 -153.89
C GLU A 366 -107.61 -117.99 -153.53
N ASP A 367 -108.14 -117.90 -152.31
CA ASP A 367 -108.93 -116.76 -151.80
C ASP A 367 -108.17 -115.41 -151.83
N TYR A 368 -106.85 -115.43 -151.74
CA TYR A 368 -106.02 -114.21 -151.75
C TYR A 368 -106.13 -113.43 -153.08
N PHE A 369 -106.39 -114.12 -154.19
CA PHE A 369 -106.44 -113.57 -155.54
C PHE A 369 -107.74 -112.81 -155.87
N THR A 370 -108.70 -112.73 -154.95
CA THR A 370 -109.96 -112.00 -155.17
C THR A 370 -109.91 -110.53 -154.79
N GLN A 371 -108.78 -110.07 -154.22
CA GLN A 371 -108.81 -108.80 -153.50
C GLN A 371 -108.61 -107.54 -154.34
N PHE A 372 -107.89 -107.53 -155.47
CA PHE A 372 -107.58 -106.23 -156.08
C PHE A 372 -107.64 -106.21 -157.60
N ASN A 373 -108.82 -105.81 -158.08
CA ASN A 373 -109.24 -105.67 -159.46
C ASN A 373 -110.44 -104.69 -159.58
N THR A 374 -110.56 -103.67 -158.73
CA THR A 374 -111.89 -103.07 -158.53
C THR A 374 -112.06 -101.64 -158.99
N SER A 375 -111.01 -100.95 -159.42
CA SER A 375 -111.23 -99.60 -159.93
C SER A 375 -110.17 -99.11 -160.89
N SER A 376 -110.66 -98.59 -162.02
CA SER A 376 -109.99 -97.74 -163.00
C SER A 376 -109.75 -96.32 -162.46
N ARG A 377 -109.10 -96.23 -161.29
CA ARG A 377 -108.73 -94.98 -160.65
C ARG A 377 -107.23 -94.73 -160.80
#